data_AF-A0A4V6E1T7-F1
#
_entry.id   AF-A0A4V6E1T7-F1
#
_cell.length_a   1.000
_cell.length_b   1.000
_cell.length_c   1.000
_cell.angle_alpha   90.00
_cell.angle_beta   90.00
_cell.angle_gamma   90.00
#
_symmetry.space_group_name_H-M   'P 1'
#
loop_
_entity.id
_entity.type
_entity.pdbx_description
1 polymer ?
#
loop_
_entity_poly.entity_id
_entity_poly.type
_entity_poly.pdbx_seq_one_letter_code
_entity_poly.pdbx_strand_id
1 'polypeptide(L)' 'TLAALDDAVRRGDVRYIGASSMWAHQFAESLHVSDREGYERFATMQNHYNLAYREEEREMLPLCEKEGAGVM' A
#
# COMPACT_ATOMS: atom_id res chain seq x y z
N THR A 1 5.45 -2.64 -12.26
CA THR A 1 5.79 -1.85 -11.05
C THR A 1 6.11 -2.75 -9.87
N LEU A 2 5.19 -3.62 -9.42
CA LEU A 2 5.41 -4.48 -8.25
C LEU A 2 6.69 -5.33 -8.31
N ALA A 3 6.92 -6.04 -9.42
CA ALA A 3 8.14 -6.83 -9.59
C ALA A 3 9.44 -6.00 -9.46
N ALA A 4 9.44 -4.74 -9.91
CA ALA A 4 10.62 -3.87 -9.80
C ALA A 4 10.85 -3.39 -8.36
N LEU A 5 9.78 -3.13 -7.61
CA LEU A 5 9.84 -2.77 -6.20
C LEU A 5 10.31 -3.96 -5.35
N ASP A 6 9.75 -5.13 -5.62
CA ASP A 6 10.15 -6.38 -4.99
C ASP A 6 11.62 -6.72 -5.24
N ASP A 7 12.09 -6.58 -6.48
CA ASP A 7 13.50 -6.73 -6.81
C ASP A 7 14.40 -5.75 -6.04
N ALA A 8 13.96 -4.51 -5.80
CA ALA A 8 14.73 -3.55 -5.00
C ALA A 8 14.83 -3.98 -3.53
N VAL A 9 13.78 -4.60 -2.98
CA VAL A 9 13.79 -5.16 -1.62
C VAL A 9 14.69 -6.39 -1.57
N ARG A 10 14.57 -7.32 -2.52
CA ARG A 10 15.43 -8.53 -2.59
C ARG A 10 16.91 -8.19 -2.72
N ARG A 11 17.26 -7.14 -3.48
CA ARG A 11 18.64 -6.64 -3.59
C ARG A 11 19.14 -5.99 -2.30
N GLY A 12 18.25 -5.65 -1.37
CA GLY A 12 18.58 -4.93 -0.14
C GLY A 12 18.79 -3.43 -0.33
N ASP A 13 18.42 -2.88 -1.49
CA ASP A 13 18.49 -1.44 -1.78
C ASP A 13 17.47 -0.67 -0.93
N VAL A 14 16.35 -1.32 -0.61
CA VAL A 14 15.25 -0.79 0.21
C VAL A 14 14.81 -1.87 1.20
N ARG A 15 14.33 -1.47 2.39
CA ARG A 15 13.85 -2.41 3.42
C ARG A 15 12.36 -2.72 3.33
N TYR A 16 11.55 -1.70 3.03
CA TYR A 16 10.09 -1.79 2.95
C TYR A 16 9.58 -0.85 1.87
N ILE A 17 8.45 -1.20 1.27
CA ILE A 17 7.79 -0.35 0.27
C ILE A 17 6.46 0.18 0.81
N GLY A 18 6.11 1.38 0.38
CA GLY A 18 4.86 2.05 0.69
C GLY A 18 4.18 2.58 -0.57
N ALA A 19 2.90 2.85 -0.47
CA ALA A 19 2.11 3.47 -1.53
C ALA A 19 1.67 4.87 -1.10
N SER A 20 1.27 5.68 -2.07
CA SER A 20 0.64 6.99 -1.84
C SER A 20 -0.32 7.28 -2.99
N SER A 21 -1.34 8.09 -2.72
CA SER A 21 -2.23 8.65 -3.76
C SER A 21 -2.86 7.61 -4.70
N MET A 22 -3.26 6.44 -4.17
CA MET A 22 -3.95 5.39 -4.94
C MET A 22 -5.44 5.35 -4.59
N TRP A 23 -6.28 4.90 -5.52
CA TRP A 23 -7.64 4.51 -5.17
C TRP A 23 -7.63 3.20 -4.36
N ALA A 24 -8.57 3.06 -3.42
CA ALA A 24 -8.62 1.89 -2.53
C ALA A 24 -8.67 0.57 -3.31
N HIS A 25 -9.45 0.50 -4.39
CA HIS A 25 -9.50 -0.71 -5.22
C HIS A 25 -8.17 -1.04 -5.92
N GLN A 26 -7.38 -0.04 -6.32
CA GLN A 26 -6.06 -0.26 -6.94
C GLN A 26 -5.05 -0.75 -5.92
N PHE A 27 -5.12 -0.21 -4.70
CA PHE A 27 -4.27 -0.66 -3.60
C PHE A 27 -4.62 -2.10 -3.21
N ALA A 28 -5.91 -2.42 -3.09
CA ALA A 28 -6.37 -3.78 -2.82
C ALA A 28 -5.92 -4.77 -3.92
N GLU A 29 -6.04 -4.40 -5.19
CA GLU A 29 -5.53 -5.21 -6.30
C GLU A 29 -4.02 -5.41 -6.22
N SER A 30 -3.27 -4.37 -5.88
CA SER A 30 -1.82 -4.45 -5.75
C SER A 30 -1.39 -5.38 -4.61
N LEU A 31 -2.07 -5.31 -3.46
CA LEU A 31 -1.86 -6.24 -2.34
C LEU A 31 -2.19 -7.68 -2.74
N HIS A 32 -3.31 -7.89 -3.43
CA HIS A 32 -3.71 -9.21 -3.90
C HIS A 32 -2.70 -9.81 -4.90
N VAL A 33 -2.15 -8.99 -5.81
CA VAL A 33 -1.10 -9.44 -6.73
C VAL A 33 0.19 -9.75 -5.98
N SER A 34 0.58 -8.96 -4.98
CA SER A 34 1.74 -9.29 -4.14
C SER A 34 1.57 -10.63 -3.46
N ASP A 35 0.40 -10.93 -2.89
CA ASP A 35 0.13 -12.24 -2.26
C ASP A 35 0.20 -13.40 -3.26
N ARG A 36 -0.39 -13.22 -4.45
CA ARG A 36 -0.48 -14.27 -5.45
C ARG A 36 0.88 -14.61 -6.05
N GLU A 37 1.70 -13.60 -6.31
CA GLU A 37 3.00 -13.76 -6.98
C GLU A 37 4.16 -13.90 -5.97
N GLY A 38 3.90 -13.74 -4.67
CA GLY A 38 4.92 -13.78 -3.62
C GLY A 38 5.87 -12.56 -3.64
N TYR A 39 5.38 -11.40 -4.08
CA TYR A 39 6.13 -10.15 -4.00
C TYR A 39 6.00 -9.53 -2.62
N GLU A 40 6.96 -8.67 -2.27
CA GLU A 40 6.87 -7.82 -1.09
C GLU A 40 5.53 -7.07 -1.05
N ARG A 41 4.88 -7.07 0.12
CA ARG A 41 3.63 -6.33 0.37
C ARG A 41 3.94 -4.89 0.73
N PHE A 42 3.00 -3.98 0.46
CA PHE A 42 3.10 -2.61 0.92
C PHE A 42 2.91 -2.54 2.43
N ALA A 43 3.91 -1.99 3.13
CA ALA A 43 3.88 -1.84 4.58
C ALA A 43 3.05 -0.61 5.01
N THR A 44 2.98 0.42 4.18
CA THR A 44 2.31 1.69 4.51
C THR A 44 1.56 2.29 3.33
N MET A 45 0.50 3.04 3.63
CA MET A 45 -0.19 3.95 2.71
C MET A 45 -0.06 5.39 3.22
N GLN A 46 0.49 6.27 2.39
CA GLN A 46 0.61 7.69 2.65
C GLN A 46 -0.59 8.43 2.05
N ASN A 47 -1.51 8.85 2.92
CA ASN A 47 -2.81 9.37 2.52
C ASN A 47 -2.87 10.89 2.56
N HIS A 48 -3.69 11.48 1.68
CA HIS A 48 -4.09 12.87 1.88
C HIS A 48 -5.24 12.89 2.89
N TYR A 49 -4.96 13.29 4.13
CA TYR A 49 -5.97 13.27 5.19
C TYR A 49 -5.82 14.46 6.14
N ASN A 50 -6.92 15.20 6.36
CA ASN A 50 -6.98 16.33 7.29
C ASN A 50 -8.44 16.63 7.67
N LEU A 51 -8.67 17.58 8.59
CA LEU A 51 -10.03 17.90 9.07
C LEU A 51 -11.01 18.31 7.95
N ALA A 52 -10.51 18.91 6.87
CA ALA A 52 -11.34 19.32 5.73
C ALA A 52 -11.44 18.24 4.63
N TYR A 53 -10.50 17.29 4.59
CA TYR A 53 -10.47 16.20 3.61
C TYR A 53 -10.39 14.85 4.31
N ARG A 54 -11.52 14.14 4.32
CA ARG A 54 -11.72 12.90 5.07
C ARG A 54 -12.25 11.75 4.18
N GLU A 55 -12.06 11.85 2.87
CA GLU A 55 -12.59 10.85 1.93
C GLU A 55 -11.98 9.45 2.17
N GLU A 56 -10.72 9.41 2.62
CA GLU A 56 -9.99 8.16 2.89
C GLU A 56 -10.67 7.28 3.95
N GLU A 57 -11.49 7.85 4.85
CA GLU A 57 -12.25 7.10 5.85
C GLU A 57 -13.28 6.14 5.25
N ARG A 58 -13.72 6.39 4.01
CA ARG A 58 -14.77 5.59 3.38
C ARG A 58 -14.29 4.21 2.96
N GLU A 59 -13.07 4.14 2.42
CA GLU A 59 -12.56 2.90 1.82
C GLU A 59 -11.10 2.63 2.13
N MET A 60 -10.21 3.62 1.97
CA MET A 60 -8.77 3.39 2.10
C MET A 60 -8.34 3.08 3.54
N LEU A 61 -8.82 3.83 4.54
CA LEU A 61 -8.47 3.57 5.95
C LEU A 61 -9.00 2.22 6.44
N PRO A 62 -10.29 1.85 6.19
CA PRO A 62 -10.77 0.50 6.49
C PRO A 62 -10.00 -0.60 5.77
N LEU A 63 -9.59 -0.38 4.51
CA LEU A 63 -8.76 -1.32 3.77
C LEU A 63 -7.37 -1.48 4.41
N CYS A 64 -6.71 -0.38 4.77
CA CYS A 64 -5.40 -0.42 5.43
C CYS A 64 -5.47 -1.16 6.77
N GLU A 65 -6.50 -0.90 7.57
CA GLU A 65 -6.74 -1.62 8.84
C GLU A 65 -6.94 -3.11 8.61
N LYS A 66 -7.77 -3.50 7.64
CA LYS A 66 -8.03 -4.90 7.30
C LYS A 66 -6.78 -5.64 6.82
N GLU A 67 -5.98 -4.99 5.97
CA GLU A 67 -4.84 -5.61 5.29
C GLU A 67 -3.52 -5.49 6.08
N GLY A 68 -3.56 -4.83 7.24
CA GLY A 68 -2.40 -4.64 8.12
C GLY A 68 -1.39 -3.61 7.60
N ALA A 69 -1.81 -2.67 6.76
CA ALA A 69 -0.97 -1.59 6.26
C ALA A 69 -1.01 -0.38 7.21
N GLY A 70 0.16 0.16 7.56
CA GLY A 70 0.26 1.39 8.33
C GLY A 70 -0.26 2.59 7.54
N VAL A 71 -0.80 3.59 8.24
CA VAL A 71 -1.26 4.85 7.63
C VAL A 71 -0.33 5.98 8.07
N MET A 72 0.11 6.80 7.11
CA MET A 72 1.05 7.92 7.34
C MET A 72 0.63 9.21 6.64
#